data_AF-A0A813EE04-F1
#
_entry.id   AF-A0A813EE04-F1
#
_cell.length_a   1.000
_cell.length_b   1.000
_cell.length_c   1.000
_cell.angle_alpha   90.00
_cell.angle_beta   90.00
_cell.angle_gamma   90.00
#
_symmetry.space_group_name_H-M   'P 1'
#
loop_
_entity.id
_entity.type
_entity.pdbx_description
1 polymer ?
#
loop_
_entity_poly.entity_id
_entity_poly.type
_entity_poly.pdbx_seq_one_letter_code
_entity_poly.pdbx_strand_id
1 'polypeptide(L)'
;AAELLLDKQKALEVFRQTVYKPPAAFEENKVLLKDKISSAKVLGDQANQVRAGINSAKTRLERLRTERAMTAAGHDDDAPLEDGPEEQREVQEIERFKGIYRDCTSELRMVKSDVEGIQRLLEQNKVRMQREFETWFAGLR
;
A
#
# COMPACT_ATOMS: atom_id res chain seq x y z
N ALA A 1 -36.88 -12.30 -24.33
CA ALA A 1 -35.74 -12.26 -23.37
C ALA A 1 -35.25 -10.83 -23.13
N ALA A 2 -34.97 -10.04 -24.18
CA ALA A 2 -34.51 -8.65 -24.04
C ALA A 2 -35.54 -7.70 -23.39
N GLU A 3 -36.84 -7.83 -23.69
CA GLU A 3 -37.90 -6.99 -23.06
C GLU A 3 -38.03 -7.21 -21.55
N LEU A 4 -37.92 -8.46 -21.07
CA LEU A 4 -37.88 -8.83 -19.65
C LEU A 4 -36.64 -8.28 -18.93
N LEU A 5 -35.50 -8.23 -19.64
CA LEU A 5 -34.27 -7.62 -19.13
C LEU A 5 -34.41 -6.09 -19.04
N LEU A 6 -35.04 -5.47 -20.04
CA LEU A 6 -35.32 -4.03 -20.08
C LEU A 6 -36.23 -3.62 -18.91
N ASP A 7 -37.21 -4.45 -18.58
CA ASP A 7 -38.14 -4.23 -17.46
C ASP A 7 -37.43 -4.39 -16.11
N LYS A 8 -36.60 -5.43 -15.94
CA LYS A 8 -35.76 -5.60 -14.75
C LYS A 8 -34.76 -4.44 -14.56
N GLN A 9 -34.16 -3.94 -15.63
CA GLN A 9 -33.20 -2.83 -15.58
C GLN A 9 -33.89 -1.54 -15.10
N LYS A 10 -35.05 -1.20 -15.68
CA LYS A 10 -35.86 -0.05 -15.29
C LYS A 10 -36.34 -0.15 -13.84
N ALA A 11 -36.81 -1.33 -13.45
CA ALA A 11 -37.23 -1.58 -12.07
C ALA A 11 -36.07 -1.40 -11.08
N LEU A 12 -34.85 -1.83 -11.43
CA LEU A 12 -33.67 -1.61 -10.60
C LEU A 12 -33.32 -0.13 -10.45
N GLU A 13 -33.48 0.67 -11.50
CA GLU A 13 -33.26 2.11 -11.44
C GLU A 13 -34.28 2.81 -10.53
N VAL A 14 -35.57 2.48 -10.68
CA VAL A 14 -36.64 2.96 -9.78
C VAL A 14 -36.35 2.56 -8.34
N PHE A 15 -35.99 1.30 -8.10
CA PHE A 15 -35.62 0.80 -6.77
C PHE A 15 -34.48 1.61 -6.16
N ARG A 16 -33.40 1.86 -6.91
CA ARG A 16 -32.24 2.65 -6.44
C ARG A 16 -32.59 4.08 -6.09
N GLN A 17 -33.51 4.70 -6.83
CA GLN A 17 -33.87 6.11 -6.63
C GLN A 17 -34.92 6.31 -5.54
N THR A 18 -35.81 5.34 -5.34
CA THR A 18 -37.03 5.55 -4.53
C THR A 18 -37.14 4.66 -3.29
N VAL A 19 -36.56 3.45 -3.33
CA VAL A 19 -36.74 2.44 -2.26
C VAL A 19 -35.45 2.20 -1.50
N TYR A 20 -34.35 1.98 -2.22
CA TYR A 20 -33.06 1.67 -1.62
C TYR A 20 -32.46 2.88 -0.92
N LYS A 21 -32.12 2.70 0.35
CA LYS A 21 -31.34 3.67 1.12
C LYS A 21 -30.03 3.01 1.53
N PRO A 22 -28.89 3.36 0.92
CA PRO A 22 -27.61 2.81 1.34
C PRO A 22 -27.35 3.16 2.81
N PRO A 23 -26.66 2.31 3.58
CA PRO A 23 -26.23 2.65 4.92
C PRO A 23 -25.39 3.94 4.91
N ALA A 24 -25.50 4.76 5.96
CA ALA A 24 -24.76 6.03 6.05
C ALA A 24 -23.24 5.84 5.84
N ALA A 25 -22.68 4.78 6.42
CA ALA A 25 -21.27 4.42 6.28
C ALA A 25 -20.85 4.02 4.83
N PHE A 26 -21.79 3.79 3.90
CA PHE A 26 -21.44 3.37 2.54
C PHE A 26 -20.68 4.45 1.77
N GLU A 27 -21.13 5.71 1.86
CA GLU A 27 -20.45 6.81 1.17
C GLU A 27 -19.14 7.17 1.86
N GLU A 28 -19.13 7.16 3.21
CA GLU A 28 -17.91 7.31 4.01
C GLU A 28 -16.85 6.27 3.65
N ASN A 29 -17.25 5.00 3.49
CA ASN A 29 -16.35 3.91 3.09
C ASN A 29 -15.76 4.11 1.68
N LYS A 30 -16.50 4.72 0.74
CA LYS A 30 -15.95 5.03 -0.59
C LYS A 30 -14.88 6.12 -0.53
N VAL A 31 -15.13 7.16 0.26
CA VAL A 31 -14.15 8.24 0.47
C VAL A 31 -12.92 7.68 1.16
N LEU A 32 -13.11 6.94 2.26
CA LEU A 32 -12.03 6.30 3.00
C LEU A 32 -11.22 5.34 2.13
N LEU A 33 -11.85 4.57 1.23
CA LEU A 33 -11.16 3.71 0.29
C LEU A 33 -10.21 4.51 -0.62
N LYS A 34 -10.65 5.64 -1.15
CA LYS A 34 -9.83 6.50 -2.01
C LYS A 34 -8.63 7.06 -1.23
N ASP A 35 -8.86 7.53 -0.01
CA ASP A 35 -7.82 8.09 0.85
C ASP A 35 -6.78 7.05 1.24
N LYS A 36 -7.22 5.82 1.58
CA LYS A 36 -6.33 4.71 1.90
C LYS A 36 -5.52 4.25 0.70
N ILE A 37 -6.11 4.19 -0.50
CA ILE A 37 -5.37 3.91 -1.75
C ILE A 37 -4.34 5.00 -2.02
N SER A 38 -4.69 6.27 -1.84
CA SER A 38 -3.76 7.39 -1.97
C SER A 38 -2.58 7.25 -1.01
N SER A 39 -2.88 6.99 0.28
CA SER A 39 -1.88 6.79 1.33
C SER A 39 -0.95 5.63 1.02
N ALA A 40 -1.49 4.51 0.54
CA ALA A 40 -0.69 3.34 0.15
C ALA A 40 0.28 3.65 -1.00
N LYS A 41 -0.11 4.50 -1.96
CA LYS A 41 0.79 4.96 -3.04
C LYS A 41 1.94 5.78 -2.48
N VAL A 42 1.64 6.77 -1.65
CA VAL A 42 2.66 7.63 -1.01
C VAL A 42 3.65 6.80 -0.19
N LEU A 43 3.15 5.89 0.67
CA LEU A 43 4.00 5.00 1.46
C LEU A 43 4.84 4.06 0.59
N GLY A 44 4.29 3.58 -0.52
CA GLY A 44 5.01 2.77 -1.51
C GLY A 44 6.17 3.54 -2.15
N ASP A 45 5.92 4.78 -2.56
CA ASP A 45 6.94 5.66 -3.14
C ASP A 45 8.02 6.01 -2.11
N GLN A 46 7.63 6.31 -0.87
CA GLN A 46 8.57 6.56 0.22
C GLN A 46 9.43 5.33 0.52
N ALA A 47 8.85 4.13 0.60
CA ALA A 47 9.61 2.90 0.80
C ALA A 47 10.61 2.66 -0.35
N ASN A 48 10.23 2.96 -1.59
CA ASN A 48 11.13 2.87 -2.74
C ASN A 48 12.28 3.87 -2.66
N GLN A 49 12.01 5.12 -2.26
CA GLN A 49 13.04 6.15 -2.08
C GLN A 49 14.02 5.76 -0.97
N VAL A 50 13.53 5.27 0.17
CA VAL A 50 14.38 4.80 1.28
C VAL A 50 15.23 3.61 0.84
N ARG A 51 14.67 2.66 0.09
CA ARG A 51 15.43 1.54 -0.49
C ARG A 51 16.53 2.00 -1.45
N ALA A 52 16.26 3.01 -2.27
CA ALA A 52 17.28 3.64 -3.11
C ALA A 52 18.40 4.27 -2.26
N GLY A 53 18.03 4.97 -1.18
CA GLY A 53 18.99 5.53 -0.22
C GLY A 53 19.90 4.48 0.42
N ILE A 54 19.34 3.33 0.83
CA ILE A 54 20.13 2.18 1.34
C ILE A 54 21.15 1.72 0.30
N ASN A 55 20.73 1.56 -0.96
CA ASN A 55 21.62 1.09 -2.02
C ASN A 55 22.73 2.11 -2.30
N SER A 56 22.41 3.39 -2.37
CA SER A 56 23.42 4.45 -2.56
C SER A 56 24.44 4.49 -1.41
N ALA A 57 24.00 4.36 -0.16
CA ALA A 57 24.90 4.32 0.99
C ALA A 57 25.80 3.07 0.97
N LYS A 58 25.25 1.90 0.60
CA LYS A 58 26.04 0.67 0.41
C LYS A 58 27.12 0.83 -0.67
N THR A 59 26.78 1.44 -1.81
CA THR A 59 27.76 1.68 -2.88
C THR A 59 28.87 2.62 -2.43
N ARG A 60 28.56 3.67 -1.65
CA ARG A 60 29.59 4.55 -1.08
C ARG A 60 30.47 3.82 -0.06
N LEU A 61 29.88 3.03 0.82
CA LEU A 61 30.61 2.20 1.79
C LEU A 61 31.57 1.22 1.10
N GLU A 62 31.10 0.52 0.07
CA GLU A 62 31.93 -0.40 -0.72
C GLU A 62 33.11 0.32 -1.35
N ARG A 63 32.86 1.49 -1.97
CA ARG A 63 33.92 2.32 -2.54
C ARG A 63 34.97 2.72 -1.51
N LEU A 64 34.57 3.20 -0.34
CA LEU A 64 35.49 3.59 0.74
C LEU A 64 36.36 2.41 1.19
N ARG A 65 35.75 1.23 1.35
CA ARG A 65 36.47 0.01 1.75
C ARG A 65 37.45 -0.47 0.69
N THR A 66 37.06 -0.41 -0.59
CA THR A 66 37.96 -0.74 -1.71
C THR A 66 39.13 0.23 -1.81
N GLU A 67 38.87 1.55 -1.71
CA GLU A 67 39.91 2.58 -1.71
C GLU A 67 40.90 2.35 -0.55
N ARG A 68 40.42 2.04 0.65
CA ARG A 68 41.29 1.72 1.78
C ARG A 68 42.11 0.46 1.55
N ALA A 69 41.49 -0.63 1.10
CA ALA A 69 42.20 -1.89 0.83
C ALA A 69 43.33 -1.68 -0.18
N MET A 70 43.10 -0.89 -1.24
CA MET A 70 44.15 -0.54 -2.21
C MET A 70 45.31 0.25 -1.58
N THR A 71 45.03 1.17 -0.65
CA THR A 71 46.09 1.90 0.07
C THR A 71 46.81 1.07 1.13
N ALA A 72 46.14 0.07 1.70
CA ALA A 72 46.68 -0.78 2.76
C ALA A 72 47.49 -1.98 2.23
N ALA A 73 47.33 -2.36 0.96
CA ALA A 73 47.99 -3.51 0.30
C ALA A 73 49.54 -3.46 0.21
N GLY A 74 50.20 -2.60 0.99
CA GLY A 74 51.65 -2.54 1.17
C GLY A 74 52.10 -2.44 2.64
N HIS A 75 51.19 -2.59 3.60
CA HIS A 75 51.48 -2.65 5.05
C HIS A 75 51.00 -4.02 5.61
N ASP A 76 51.63 -4.44 6.71
CA ASP A 76 51.50 -5.76 7.37
C ASP A 76 50.08 -6.38 7.27
N ASP A 77 49.99 -7.54 6.59
CA ASP A 77 48.76 -8.12 6.01
C ASP A 77 47.82 -8.79 7.05
N ASP A 78 48.22 -8.80 8.34
CA ASP A 78 47.61 -9.66 9.37
C ASP A 78 46.75 -8.89 10.40
N ALA A 79 46.64 -7.57 10.28
CA ALA A 79 45.79 -6.75 11.16
C ALA A 79 44.41 -6.48 10.52
N PRO A 80 43.29 -6.78 11.22
CA PRO A 80 41.97 -6.37 10.75
C PRO A 80 41.91 -4.86 10.56
N LEU A 81 41.65 -4.40 9.33
CA LEU A 81 41.41 -3.00 9.04
C LEU A 81 40.05 -2.61 9.62
N GLU A 82 40.04 -1.93 10.77
CA GLU A 82 38.82 -1.37 11.33
C GLU A 82 38.21 -0.32 10.38
N ASP A 83 36.88 -0.24 10.37
CA ASP A 83 36.17 0.77 9.60
C ASP A 83 36.56 2.18 10.09
N GLY A 84 36.88 3.07 9.15
CA GLY A 84 37.22 4.45 9.42
C GLY A 84 35.97 5.29 9.66
N PRO A 85 36.14 6.56 10.09
CA PRO A 85 35.00 7.40 10.48
C PRO A 85 33.99 7.62 9.34
N GLU A 86 34.43 7.64 8.08
CA GLU A 86 33.54 7.79 6.92
C GLU A 86 32.70 6.54 6.64
N GLU A 87 33.29 5.35 6.76
CA GLU A 87 32.55 4.09 6.59
C GLU A 87 31.58 3.87 7.74
N GLN A 88 31.98 4.20 8.97
CA GLN A 88 31.09 4.14 10.14
C GLN A 88 29.87 5.07 9.96
N ARG A 89 30.05 6.25 9.33
CA ARG A 89 28.92 7.13 8.98
C ARG A 89 27.99 6.47 7.97
N GLU A 90 28.52 5.85 6.92
CA GLU A 90 27.69 5.13 5.94
C GLU A 90 26.97 3.93 6.56
N VAL A 91 27.61 3.20 7.47
CA VAL A 91 26.97 2.10 8.22
C VAL A 91 25.81 2.62 9.08
N GLN A 92 26.01 3.73 9.80
CA GLN A 92 24.95 4.35 10.60
C GLN A 92 23.79 4.83 9.72
N GLU A 93 24.09 5.43 8.57
CA GLU A 93 23.07 5.89 7.62
C GLU A 93 22.27 4.71 7.01
N ILE A 94 22.93 3.59 6.70
CA ILE A 94 22.27 2.35 6.28
C ILE A 94 21.31 1.85 7.36
N GLU A 95 21.75 1.80 8.63
CA GLU A 95 20.89 1.34 9.72
C GLU A 95 19.69 2.28 9.96
N ARG A 96 19.91 3.59 9.86
CA ARG A 96 18.82 4.58 9.90
C ARG A 96 17.80 4.35 8.80
N PHE A 97 18.25 4.19 7.56
CA PHE A 97 17.34 3.91 6.44
C PHE A 97 16.64 2.55 6.57
N LYS A 98 17.31 1.51 7.10
CA LYS A 98 16.66 0.22 7.37
C LYS A 98 15.52 0.36 8.39
N GLY A 99 15.71 1.19 9.42
CA GLY A 99 14.66 1.53 10.38
C GLY A 99 13.45 2.16 9.68
N ILE A 100 13.68 3.25 8.95
CA ILE A 100 12.62 3.96 8.21
C ILE A 100 11.92 3.03 7.20
N TYR A 101 12.67 2.19 6.49
CA TYR A 101 12.11 1.24 5.53
C TYR A 101 11.20 0.22 6.21
N ARG A 102 11.60 -0.29 7.38
CA ARG A 102 10.80 -1.21 8.19
C ARG A 102 9.49 -0.56 8.60
N ASP A 103 9.53 0.68 9.07
CA ASP A 103 8.34 1.42 9.49
C ASP A 103 7.39 1.68 8.31
N CYS A 104 7.92 2.21 7.20
CA CYS A 104 7.14 2.46 5.98
C CYS A 104 6.47 1.19 5.45
N THR A 105 7.20 0.07 5.43
CA THR A 105 6.66 -1.20 4.93
C THR A 105 5.68 -1.84 5.89
N SER A 106 5.84 -1.64 7.20
CA SER A 106 4.85 -2.04 8.21
C SER A 106 3.54 -1.28 8.02
N GLU A 107 3.61 0.05 7.93
CA GLU A 107 2.43 0.90 7.73
C GLU A 107 1.74 0.61 6.40
N LEU A 108 2.51 0.40 5.33
CA LEU A 108 1.97 0.02 4.03
C LEU A 108 1.18 -1.29 4.07
N ARG A 109 1.62 -2.28 4.86
CA ARG A 109 0.87 -3.55 5.05
C ARG A 109 -0.46 -3.30 5.76
N MET A 110 -0.47 -2.47 6.80
CA MET A 110 -1.69 -2.12 7.51
C MET A 110 -2.69 -1.42 6.57
N VAL A 111 -2.25 -0.41 5.83
CA VAL A 111 -3.11 0.32 4.89
C VAL A 111 -3.65 -0.60 3.78
N LYS A 112 -2.84 -1.54 3.27
CA LYS A 112 -3.33 -2.54 2.30
C LYS A 112 -4.41 -3.44 2.90
N SER A 113 -4.24 -3.89 4.15
CA SER A 113 -5.25 -4.66 4.87
C SER A 113 -6.55 -3.85 5.04
N ASP A 114 -6.45 -2.56 5.38
CA ASP A 114 -7.62 -1.66 5.47
C ASP A 114 -8.35 -1.55 4.12
N VAL A 115 -7.60 -1.37 3.03
CA VAL A 115 -8.15 -1.30 1.66
C VAL A 115 -8.95 -2.56 1.34
N GLU A 116 -8.39 -3.74 1.59
CA GLU A 116 -9.09 -5.01 1.38
C GLU A 116 -10.34 -5.13 2.26
N GLY A 117 -10.25 -4.70 3.52
CA GLY A 117 -11.37 -4.67 4.45
C GLY A 117 -12.52 -3.81 3.94
N ILE A 118 -12.23 -2.58 3.50
CA ILE A 118 -13.22 -1.65 2.98
C ILE A 118 -13.82 -2.15 1.67
N GLN A 119 -13.01 -2.71 0.78
CA GLN A 119 -13.51 -3.32 -0.47
C GLN A 119 -14.49 -4.47 -0.19
N ARG A 120 -14.20 -5.33 0.79
CA ARG A 120 -15.13 -6.38 1.24
C ARG A 120 -16.44 -5.79 1.75
N LEU A 121 -16.39 -4.72 2.54
CA LEU A 121 -17.60 -4.04 3.03
C LEU A 121 -18.44 -3.47 1.88
N LEU A 122 -17.81 -2.82 0.90
CA LEU A 122 -18.51 -2.27 -0.26
C LEU A 122 -19.16 -3.36 -1.12
N GLU A 123 -18.48 -4.48 -1.32
CA GLU A 123 -19.05 -5.62 -2.07
C GLU A 123 -20.21 -6.27 -1.31
N GLN A 124 -20.11 -6.42 0.02
CA GLN A 124 -21.23 -6.90 0.85
C GLN A 124 -22.45 -5.98 0.73
N ASN A 125 -22.25 -4.66 0.73
CA ASN A 125 -23.33 -3.70 0.54
C ASN A 125 -23.98 -3.84 -0.85
N LYS A 126 -23.19 -4.04 -1.89
CA LYS A 126 -23.68 -4.27 -3.25
C LYS A 126 -24.50 -5.57 -3.36
N VAL A 127 -24.01 -6.66 -2.78
CA VAL A 127 -24.74 -7.95 -2.74
C VAL A 127 -26.05 -7.80 -1.95
N ARG A 128 -26.01 -7.08 -0.82
CA ARG A 128 -27.21 -6.80 -0.02
C ARG A 128 -28.25 -6.02 -0.82
N MET A 129 -27.84 -4.94 -1.50
CA MET A 129 -28.73 -4.15 -2.37
C MET A 129 -29.37 -5.00 -3.47
N GLN A 130 -28.59 -5.90 -4.09
CA GLN A 130 -29.11 -6.80 -5.11
C GLN A 130 -30.16 -7.77 -4.56
N ARG A 131 -29.96 -8.31 -3.35
CA ARG A 131 -30.96 -9.17 -2.68
C ARG A 131 -32.22 -8.41 -2.32
N GLU A 132 -32.08 -7.21 -1.76
CA GLU A 132 -33.22 -6.35 -1.42
C GLU A 132 -34.02 -5.99 -2.68
N PHE A 133 -33.34 -5.70 -3.79
CA PHE A 133 -33.98 -5.50 -5.08
C PHE A 133 -34.74 -6.74 -5.55
N GLU A 134 -34.15 -7.92 -5.48
CA GLU A 134 -34.81 -9.17 -5.90
C GLU A 134 -36.05 -9.47 -5.07
N THR A 135 -35.99 -9.27 -3.75
CA THR A 135 -37.16 -9.39 -2.87
C THR A 135 -38.25 -8.37 -3.21
N TRP A 136 -37.88 -7.10 -3.37
CA TRP A 136 -38.81 -6.04 -3.75
C TRP A 136 -39.45 -6.31 -5.11
N PHE A 137 -38.66 -6.68 -6.12
CA PHE A 137 -39.13 -6.93 -7.47
C PHE A 137 -40.01 -8.18 -7.57
N ALA A 138 -39.72 -9.22 -6.78
CA ALA A 138 -40.59 -10.40 -6.69
C ALA A 138 -41.96 -10.06 -6.08
N GLY A 139 -42.01 -9.12 -5.12
CA GLY A 139 -43.27 -8.65 -4.53
C GLY A 139 -44.10 -7.73 -5.42
N LEU A 140 -43.57 -7.27 -6.56
CA LEU A 140 -44.32 -6.51 -7.58
C LEU A 140 -45.04 -7.41 -8.60
N ARG A 141 -44.75 -8.72 -8.60
CA ARG A 141 -45.38 -9.73 -9.45
C ARG A 141 -46.49 -10.45 -8.71
#